data_AF-A0A1S1HT51-F1
#
_entry.id   AF-A0A1S1HT51-F1
#
_cell.length_a   1.000
_cell.length_b   1.000
_cell.length_c   1.000
_cell.angle_alpha   90.00
_cell.angle_beta   90.00
_cell.angle_gamma   90.00
#
_symmetry.space_group_name_H-M   'P 1'
#
loop_
_entity.id
_entity.type
_entity.pdbx_description
1 polymer ?
#
loop_
_entity_poly.entity_id
_entity_poly.type
_entity_poly.pdbx_seq_one_letter_code
_entity_poly.pdbx_strand_id
1 'polypeptide(L)'
;MSFDIANDTLLGIKDLCEKLGISKSTLNRIRRNDIPNQMPFPQPTVWLGHGDSPRWSSKSINVWIHNQAQSHRERKYAQENHARMGNTENYNEPTD
;
A
#
# COMPACT_ATOMS: atom_id res chain seq x y z
N MET A 1 -17.15 7.27 5.19
CA MET A 1 -17.56 5.88 5.42
C MET A 1 -17.94 5.75 6.88
N SER A 2 -19.15 5.29 7.19
CA SER A 2 -19.56 5.00 8.57
C SER A 2 -18.98 3.63 8.98
N PHE A 3 -18.34 3.56 10.13
CA PHE A 3 -17.80 2.33 10.73
C PHE A 3 -18.84 1.77 11.69
N ASP A 4 -19.10 0.46 11.60
CA ASP A 4 -20.04 -0.22 12.49
C ASP A 4 -19.30 -1.30 13.29
N ILE A 5 -19.12 -1.04 14.58
CA ILE A 5 -18.37 -1.93 15.48
C ILE A 5 -18.98 -3.32 15.62
N ALA A 6 -20.30 -3.46 15.42
CA ALA A 6 -20.98 -4.75 15.56
C ALA A 6 -20.77 -5.65 14.33
N ASN A 7 -20.58 -5.04 13.16
CA ASN A 7 -20.55 -5.76 11.88
C ASN A 7 -19.17 -5.74 11.21
N ASP A 8 -18.27 -4.85 11.61
CA ASP A 8 -16.94 -4.73 11.01
C ASP A 8 -15.90 -5.59 11.74
N THR A 9 -15.28 -6.51 11.00
CA THR A 9 -14.14 -7.28 11.53
C THR A 9 -12.96 -6.36 11.80
N LEU A 10 -12.64 -6.20 13.09
CA LEU A 10 -11.48 -5.47 13.56
C LEU A 10 -10.25 -6.39 13.65
N LEU A 11 -9.18 -5.97 12.98
CA LEU A 11 -7.92 -6.68 12.89
C LEU A 11 -6.89 -5.99 13.78
N GLY A 12 -6.26 -6.75 14.66
CA GLY A 12 -5.05 -6.35 15.36
C GLY A 12 -3.79 -6.56 14.55
N ILE A 13 -2.66 -6.24 15.17
CA ILE A 13 -1.33 -6.46 14.59
C ILE A 13 -1.10 -7.93 14.22
N LYS A 14 -1.47 -8.87 15.10
CA LYS A 14 -1.28 -10.31 14.85
C LYS A 14 -2.12 -10.77 13.66
N ASP A 15 -3.41 -10.42 13.66
CA ASP A 15 -4.35 -10.79 12.60
C ASP A 15 -3.92 -10.21 11.24
N LEU A 16 -3.40 -8.98 11.23
CA LEU A 16 -2.83 -8.36 10.03
C LEU A 16 -1.61 -9.13 9.52
N CYS A 17 -0.67 -9.47 10.40
CA CYS A 17 0.52 -10.23 10.02
C CYS A 17 0.15 -11.59 9.41
N GLU A 18 -0.78 -12.30 10.03
CA GLU A 18 -1.26 -13.60 9.57
C GLU A 18 -1.97 -13.49 8.21
N LYS A 19 -2.95 -12.59 8.09
CA LYS A 19 -3.73 -12.43 6.86
C LYS A 19 -2.91 -11.93 5.68
N LEU A 20 -1.94 -11.06 5.92
CA LEU A 20 -1.04 -10.54 4.89
C LEU A 20 0.13 -11.50 4.60
N GLY A 21 0.33 -12.52 5.43
CA GLY A 21 1.48 -13.43 5.31
C GLY A 21 2.82 -12.74 5.55
N ILE A 22 2.87 -11.73 6.42
CA ILE A 22 4.07 -10.92 6.67
C ILE A 22 4.49 -10.95 8.14
N SER A 23 5.77 -10.68 8.39
CA SER A 23 6.26 -10.51 9.76
C SER A 23 5.81 -9.18 10.38
N LYS A 24 5.77 -9.12 11.72
CA LYS A 24 5.53 -7.88 12.47
C LYS A 24 6.55 -6.78 12.12
N SER A 25 7.80 -7.16 11.85
CA SER A 25 8.83 -6.20 11.44
C SER A 25 8.52 -5.57 10.08
N THR A 26 8.04 -6.37 9.13
CA THR A 26 7.59 -5.92 7.81
C THR A 26 6.38 -5.00 7.95
N LEU A 27 5.40 -5.37 8.77
CA LEU A 27 4.22 -4.52 9.04
C LEU A 27 4.64 -3.17 9.62
N ASN A 28 5.59 -3.14 10.56
CA ASN A 28 6.08 -1.88 11.12
C ASN A 28 6.78 -0.99 10.09
N ARG A 29 7.55 -1.58 9.15
CA ARG A 29 8.16 -0.83 8.04
C ARG A 29 7.11 -0.25 7.10
N ILE A 30 6.07 -1.03 6.78
CA ILE A 30 4.94 -0.56 5.98
C ILE A 30 4.28 0.63 6.68
N ARG A 31 3.97 0.49 7.98
CA ARG A 31 3.33 1.55 8.79
C ARG A 31 4.12 2.84 8.89
N ARG A 32 5.46 2.77 8.89
CA ARG A 32 6.35 3.94 8.91
C ARG A 32 6.58 4.57 7.55
N ASN A 33 5.97 4.03 6.51
CA ASN A 33 6.21 4.41 5.12
C ASN A 33 7.66 4.16 4.64
N ASP A 34 8.39 3.19 5.22
CA ASP A 34 9.80 2.89 4.91
C ASP A 34 10.04 2.21 3.54
N ILE A 35 8.98 1.73 2.88
CA ILE A 35 9.06 1.08 1.56
C ILE A 35 8.89 2.15 0.47
N PRO A 36 9.86 2.29 -0.45
CA PRO A 36 9.78 3.26 -1.53
C PRO A 36 8.52 3.08 -2.37
N ASN A 37 7.90 4.20 -2.70
CA ASN A 37 6.71 4.25 -3.57
C ASN A 37 5.52 3.41 -3.06
N GLN A 38 5.44 3.13 -1.75
CA GLN A 38 4.22 2.55 -1.19
C GLN A 38 3.18 3.65 -0.92
N MET A 39 1.91 3.28 -1.05
CA MET A 39 0.84 4.11 -0.56
C MET A 39 0.84 4.15 0.96
N PRO A 40 0.53 5.32 1.57
CA PRO A 40 0.47 5.46 3.00
C PRO A 40 -0.43 4.38 3.64
N PHE A 41 0.12 3.67 4.63
CA PHE A 41 -0.66 2.69 5.37
C PHE A 41 -1.82 3.36 6.12
N PRO A 42 -3.02 2.76 6.14
CA PRO A 42 -4.19 3.38 6.77
C PRO A 42 -4.00 3.56 8.28
N GLN A 43 -4.59 4.63 8.81
CA GLN A 43 -4.67 4.85 10.25
C GLN A 43 -5.57 3.78 10.90
N PRO A 44 -5.32 3.43 12.18
CA PRO A 44 -6.22 2.56 12.93
C PRO A 44 -7.64 3.12 12.94
N THR A 45 -8.62 2.24 12.78
CA THR A 45 -10.05 2.58 12.86
C THR A 45 -10.46 2.88 14.30
N VAL A 46 -9.92 2.12 15.25
CA VAL A 46 -10.18 2.33 16.68
C VAL A 46 -8.94 1.91 17.48
N TRP A 47 -8.78 2.51 18.66
CA TRP A 47 -7.76 2.16 19.62
C TRP A 47 -8.43 1.50 20.84
N LEU A 48 -8.04 0.26 21.15
CA LEU A 48 -8.51 -0.44 22.35
C LEU A 48 -7.48 -0.34 23.47
N GLY A 49 -7.92 -0.52 24.72
CA GLY A 49 -7.03 -0.58 25.89
C GLY A 49 -6.21 0.69 26.09
N HIS A 50 -6.89 1.83 26.28
CA HIS A 50 -6.29 3.13 26.57
C HIS A 50 -5.28 3.66 25.53
N GLY A 51 -5.33 3.18 24.28
CA GLY A 51 -4.48 3.70 23.20
C GLY A 51 -3.34 2.77 22.78
N ASP A 52 -3.15 1.63 23.44
CA ASP A 52 -2.01 0.76 23.16
C ASP A 52 -2.30 -0.32 22.11
N SER A 53 -3.57 -0.58 21.82
CA SER A 53 -3.99 -1.65 20.90
C SER A 53 -4.72 -1.08 19.68
N PRO A 54 -3.99 -0.65 18.64
CA PRO A 54 -4.63 -0.20 17.40
C PRO A 54 -5.35 -1.36 16.70
N ARG A 55 -6.54 -1.06 16.18
CA ARG A 55 -7.35 -1.98 15.38
C ARG A 55 -7.69 -1.34 14.05
N TRP A 56 -7.66 -2.13 12.99
CA TRP A 56 -8.05 -1.72 11.65
C TRP A 56 -9.27 -2.50 11.21
N SER A 57 -10.23 -1.83 10.57
CA SER A 57 -11.30 -2.56 9.88
C SER A 57 -10.73 -3.32 8.68
N SER A 58 -11.15 -4.56 8.50
CA SER A 58 -10.81 -5.37 7.33
C SER A 58 -11.11 -4.63 6.01
N LYS A 59 -12.22 -3.87 5.97
CA LYS A 59 -12.60 -2.99 4.85
C LYS A 59 -11.51 -1.98 4.51
N SER A 60 -11.01 -1.21 5.50
CA SER A 60 -9.97 -0.20 5.27
C SER A 60 -8.67 -0.80 4.74
N ILE A 61 -8.30 -1.97 5.25
CA ILE A 61 -7.10 -2.70 4.85
C ILE A 61 -7.26 -3.21 3.41
N ASN A 62 -8.41 -3.79 3.06
CA ASN A 62 -8.68 -4.25 1.70
C ASN A 62 -8.62 -3.10 0.69
N VAL A 63 -9.23 -1.94 1.01
CA VAL A 63 -9.14 -0.74 0.17
C VAL A 63 -7.69 -0.33 -0.05
N TRP A 64 -6.88 -0.30 1.02
CA TRP A 64 -5.46 0.02 0.90
C TRP A 64 -4.70 -0.99 0.02
N ILE A 65 -4.92 -2.30 0.16
CA ILE A 65 -4.31 -3.34 -0.68
C ILE A 65 -4.67 -3.12 -2.15
N HIS A 66 -5.94 -2.87 -2.46
CA HIS A 66 -6.38 -2.63 -3.83
C HIS A 66 -5.70 -1.40 -4.43
N ASN A 67 -5.65 -0.30 -3.70
CA ASN A 67 -5.01 0.95 -4.17
C ASN A 67 -3.49 0.77 -4.33
N GLN A 68 -2.85 0.05 -3.42
CA GLN A 68 -1.43 -0.30 -3.50
C GLN A 68 -1.12 -1.06 -4.81
N ALA A 69 -1.95 -2.05 -5.15
CA ALA A 69 -1.81 -2.82 -6.39
C ALA A 69 -2.03 -1.95 -7.64
N GLN A 70 -3.01 -1.04 -7.62
CA GLN A 70 -3.24 -0.10 -8.74
C GLN A 70 -2.06 0.85 -8.94
N SER A 71 -1.61 1.50 -7.86
CA SER A 71 -0.45 2.40 -7.90
C SER A 71 0.80 1.70 -8.45
N HIS A 72 1.02 0.43 -8.09
CA HIS A 72 2.13 -0.35 -8.63
C HIS A 72 1.99 -0.58 -10.14
N ARG A 73 0.77 -0.95 -10.61
CA ARG A 73 0.51 -1.15 -12.04
C ARG A 73 0.71 0.13 -12.84
N GLU A 74 0.14 1.24 -12.40
CA GLU A 74 0.24 2.54 -13.06
C GLU A 74 1.69 2.99 -13.20
N ARG A 75 2.50 2.84 -12.15
CA ARG A 75 3.93 3.16 -12.19
C ARG A 75 4.70 2.28 -13.18
N LYS A 76 4.39 0.98 -13.21
CA LYS A 76 5.00 0.07 -14.18
C LYS A 76 4.69 0.50 -15.62
N TYR A 77 3.43 0.82 -15.91
CA TYR A 77 3.03 1.33 -17.23
C TYR A 77 3.70 2.67 -17.57
N ALA A 78 3.79 3.60 -16.62
CA ALA A 78 4.48 4.88 -16.82
C ALA A 78 5.97 4.70 -17.14
N GLN A 79 6.64 3.77 -16.43
CA GLN A 79 8.05 3.45 -16.65
C GLN A 79 8.28 2.82 -18.04
N GLU A 80 7.41 1.89 -18.45
CA GLU A 80 7.47 1.28 -19.78
C GLU A 80 7.22 2.30 -20.91
N ASN A 81 6.25 3.21 -20.73
CA ASN A 81 5.97 4.27 -21.69
C ASN A 81 7.14 5.25 -21.83
N HIS A 82 7.76 5.65 -20.71
CA HIS A 82 8.94 6.51 -20.71
C HIS A 82 10.13 5.85 -21.44
N ALA A 83 10.38 4.56 -21.20
CA ALA A 83 11.44 3.81 -21.87
C ALA A 83 11.22 3.73 -23.39
N ARG A 84 9.96 3.61 -23.85
CA ARG A 84 9.64 3.61 -25.28
C ARG A 84 9.89 4.97 -25.92
N MET A 85 9.52 6.07 -25.28
CA MET A 85 9.73 7.43 -25.81
C MET A 85 11.22 7.81 -25.87
N GLY A 86 12.02 7.48 -24.85
CA GLY A 86 13.46 7.76 -24.84
C GLY A 86 14.28 6.96 -25.87
N ASN A 87 13.78 5.82 -26.33
CA ASN A 87 14.41 5.07 -27.42
C ASN A 87 14.14 5.69 -28.80
N THR A 88 12.99 6.33 -29.02
CA THR A 88 12.68 6.99 -30.30
C THR A 88 13.51 8.25 -30.56
N GLU A 89 14.03 8.91 -29.53
CA GLU A 89 14.85 10.12 -29.69
C GLU A 89 16.32 9.82 -30.03
N ASN A 90 16.82 8.61 -29.76
CA ASN A 90 18.20 8.21 -30.05
C ASN A 90 18.43 7.68 -31.49
N TYR A 91 17.38 7.49 -32.30
CA TYR A 91 17.50 7.01 -33.68
C TYR A 91 17.50 8.13 -34.74
N ASN A 92 17.52 9.41 -34.32
CA ASN A 92 17.46 10.57 -35.21
C ASN A 92 18.72 11.45 -35.16
N GLU A 93 19.90 10.90 -34.87
CA GLU A 93 21.16 11.60 -35.19
C GLU A 93 21.52 11.32 -36.66
N PRO A 94 21.54 12.33 -37.55
CA PRO A 94 22.14 12.20 -38.85
C PRO A 94 23.66 12.11 -38.65
N THR A 95 24.26 10.97 -39.02
CA THR A 95 25.70 10.90 -39.27
C THR A 95 26.02 11.79 -40.47
N ASP A 96 26.65 12.93 -40.22
CA ASP A 96 27.38 13.73 -41.21
C ASP A 96 28.78 13.12 -41.44
#